data_AF-A0A834E5K0-F1
#
_entry.id   AF-A0A834E5K0-F1
#
_cell.length_a   1.000
_cell.length_b   1.000
_cell.length_c   1.000
_cell.angle_alpha   90.00
_cell.angle_beta   90.00
_cell.angle_gamma   90.00
#
_symmetry.space_group_name_H-M   'P 1'
#
loop_
_entity.id
_entity.type
_entity.pdbx_description
1 polymer ?
#
loop_
_entity_poly.entity_id
_entity_poly.type
_entity_poly.pdbx_seq_one_letter_code
_entity_poly.pdbx_strand_id
1 'polypeptide(L)'
;MTCVAFKVTVQYMQDRGAVIPIRVHTIVISVQHDEEVCLDEMRDALKEKVIKAVVPAKYLDEDTIYHLQPSGRFVIGGPQGDAGLTGRKIIVDTYGGWGAHGGGAFSGKDYTKVDRSAAYAARWVAKSLVKGGLCRRVLVQVSYAIGVSHPLSISIFHYGTSQKSERELLEIVKKNFDLRPGVIVR
;
A
#
# COMPACT_ATOMS: atom_id res chain seq x y z
N MET A 1 14.96 2.17 16.32
CA MET A 1 13.88 1.74 15.40
C MET A 1 12.64 1.54 16.25
N THR A 2 11.80 2.55 16.37
CA THR A 2 10.59 2.50 17.20
C THR A 2 9.60 1.56 16.54
N CYS A 3 9.17 0.51 17.25
CA CYS A 3 8.09 -0.34 16.75
C CYS A 3 6.79 0.47 16.80
N VAL A 4 6.24 0.78 15.63
CA VAL A 4 4.96 1.48 15.51
C VAL A 4 4.02 0.58 14.73
N ALA A 5 2.87 0.26 15.33
CA ALA A 5 1.73 -0.26 14.63
C ALA A 5 0.72 0.87 14.44
N PHE A 6 0.46 1.21 13.18
CA PHE A 6 -0.53 2.21 12.79
C PHE A 6 -1.56 1.56 11.87
N LYS A 7 -2.85 1.73 12.19
CA LYS A 7 -3.96 1.21 11.38
C LYS A 7 -5.03 2.28 11.22
N VAL A 8 -5.55 2.40 10.00
CA VAL A 8 -6.65 3.32 9.67
C VAL A 8 -7.75 2.54 9.01
N THR A 9 -8.97 2.67 9.54
CA THR A 9 -10.20 2.23 8.90
C THR A 9 -10.84 3.44 8.25
N VAL A 10 -11.07 3.39 6.94
CA VAL A 10 -11.68 4.48 6.18
C VAL A 10 -13.03 4.02 5.66
N GLN A 11 -14.04 4.87 5.80
CA GLN A 11 -15.36 4.67 5.20
C GLN A 11 -15.33 5.15 3.75
N TYR A 12 -15.79 4.32 2.83
CA TYR A 12 -15.81 4.60 1.40
C TYR A 12 -17.24 4.55 0.84
N MET A 13 -17.47 5.37 -0.16
CA MET A 13 -18.55 5.20 -1.12
C MET A 13 -17.99 4.67 -2.43
N GLN A 14 -18.80 3.91 -3.18
CA GLN A 14 -18.46 3.47 -4.53
C GLN A 14 -19.20 4.30 -5.57
N ASP A 15 -18.50 4.72 -6.61
CA ASP A 15 -19.07 5.42 -7.78
C ASP A 15 -18.57 4.72 -9.04
N ARG A 16 -19.44 3.89 -9.64
CA ARG A 16 -19.17 3.14 -10.89
C ARG A 16 -17.81 2.45 -10.86
N GLY A 17 -17.54 1.72 -9.78
CA GLY A 17 -16.29 0.97 -9.56
C GLY A 17 -15.13 1.78 -9.00
N ALA A 18 -15.17 3.12 -9.01
CA ALA A 18 -14.23 3.94 -8.26
C ALA A 18 -14.57 3.95 -6.76
N VAL A 19 -13.58 4.17 -5.90
CA VAL A 19 -13.79 4.34 -4.45
C VAL A 19 -13.49 5.78 -4.06
N ILE A 20 -14.40 6.39 -3.31
CA ILE A 20 -14.32 7.77 -2.85
C ILE A 20 -14.28 7.73 -1.31
N PRO A 21 -13.18 8.17 -0.67
CA PRO A 21 -13.11 8.23 0.78
C PRO A 21 -14.09 9.29 1.30
N ILE A 22 -14.89 8.92 2.29
CA ILE A 22 -15.89 9.80 2.91
C ILE A 22 -15.35 10.38 4.21
N ARG A 23 -14.89 9.50 5.11
CA ARG A 23 -14.33 9.87 6.42
C ARG A 23 -13.42 8.77 6.94
N VAL A 24 -12.59 9.11 7.92
CA VAL A 24 -11.87 8.13 8.72
C VAL A 24 -12.82 7.61 9.80
N HIS A 25 -13.03 6.30 9.84
CA HIS A 25 -13.89 5.67 10.83
C HIS A 25 -13.14 5.39 12.13
N THR A 26 -11.92 4.84 12.03
CA THR A 26 -11.13 4.47 13.21
C THR A 26 -9.64 4.64 12.94
N ILE A 27 -8.92 5.17 13.93
CA ILE A 27 -7.46 5.21 13.95
C ILE A 27 -6.96 4.42 15.15
N VAL A 28 -5.98 3.55 14.93
CA VAL A 28 -5.27 2.81 15.97
C VAL A 28 -3.79 3.17 15.89
N ILE A 29 -3.21 3.58 17.02
CA ILE A 29 -1.77 3.81 17.15
C ILE A 29 -1.27 3.08 18.38
N SER A 30 -0.28 2.21 18.18
CA SER A 30 0.57 1.67 19.23
C SER A 30 2.02 1.98 18.89
N VAL A 31 2.68 2.78 19.71
CA VAL A 31 4.09 3.18 19.59
C VAL A 31 4.85 2.81 20.86
N GLN A 32 6.04 2.25 20.69
CA GLN A 32 6.95 2.02 21.81
C GLN A 32 7.38 3.34 22.46
N HIS A 33 7.49 3.38 23.77
CA HIS A 33 7.83 4.58 24.53
C HIS A 33 8.71 4.29 25.76
N ASP A 34 9.35 5.32 26.31
CA ASP A 34 10.12 5.22 27.54
C ASP A 34 9.21 5.11 28.78
N GLU A 35 9.73 4.56 29.88
CA GLU A 35 8.95 4.30 31.10
C GLU A 35 8.39 5.55 31.77
N GLU A 36 9.08 6.68 31.58
CA GLU A 36 8.79 7.96 32.23
C GLU A 36 7.66 8.75 31.55
N VAL A 37 7.23 8.32 30.35
CA VAL A 37 6.22 9.07 29.58
C VAL A 37 4.83 8.83 30.14
N CYS A 38 4.12 9.92 30.46
CA CYS A 38 2.72 9.88 30.87
C CYS A 38 1.81 9.42 29.70
N LEU A 39 0.93 8.46 29.97
CA LEU A 39 0.06 7.87 28.96
C LEU A 39 -0.93 8.89 28.36
N ASP A 40 -1.51 9.76 29.19
CA ASP A 40 -2.49 10.73 28.72
C ASP A 40 -1.83 11.84 27.88
N GLU A 41 -0.68 12.35 28.30
CA GLU A 41 0.12 13.28 27.50
C GLU A 41 0.52 12.69 26.14
N MET A 42 0.83 11.39 26.11
CA MET A 42 1.15 10.69 24.87
C MET A 42 -0.06 10.56 23.96
N ARG A 43 -1.24 10.24 24.50
CA ARG A 43 -2.48 10.18 23.72
C ARG A 43 -2.81 11.53 23.08
N ASP A 44 -2.66 12.61 23.85
CA ASP A 44 -2.87 13.97 23.36
C ASP A 44 -1.84 14.34 22.28
N ALA A 45 -0.56 14.02 22.50
CA ALA A 45 0.49 14.25 21.52
C ALA A 45 0.25 13.46 20.22
N LEU A 46 -0.15 12.20 20.31
CA LEU A 46 -0.50 11.37 19.15
C LEU A 46 -1.68 11.95 18.37
N LYS A 47 -2.70 12.47 19.07
CA LYS A 47 -3.86 13.09 18.41
C LYS A 47 -3.50 14.42 17.75
N GLU A 48 -2.90 15.35 18.49
CA GLU A 48 -2.68 16.72 18.05
C GLU A 48 -1.47 16.86 17.11
N LYS A 49 -0.36 16.18 17.40
CA LYS A 49 0.91 16.37 16.68
C LYS A 49 1.14 15.35 15.57
N VAL A 50 0.47 14.19 15.61
CA VAL A 50 0.64 13.13 14.60
C VAL A 50 -0.61 12.99 13.73
N ILE A 51 -1.77 12.69 14.31
CA ILE A 51 -2.99 12.44 13.54
C ILE A 51 -3.44 13.70 12.80
N LYS A 52 -3.63 14.82 13.50
CA LYS A 52 -4.11 16.07 12.87
C LYS A 52 -3.10 16.68 11.90
N ALA A 53 -1.81 16.36 12.03
CA ALA A 53 -0.77 16.79 11.11
C ALA A 53 -0.79 16.03 9.77
N VAL A 54 -1.26 14.78 9.77
CA VAL A 54 -1.19 13.89 8.60
C VAL A 54 -2.54 13.65 7.94
N VAL A 55 -3.60 13.48 8.73
CA VAL A 55 -4.94 13.21 8.21
C VAL A 55 -5.63 14.53 7.87
N PRO A 56 -6.08 14.74 6.61
CA PRO A 56 -6.80 15.95 6.26
C PRO A 56 -8.04 16.17 7.15
N ALA A 57 -8.18 17.36 7.72
CA ALA A 57 -9.23 17.68 8.69
C ALA A 57 -10.65 17.35 8.20
N LYS A 58 -10.92 17.49 6.90
CA LYS A 58 -12.21 17.15 6.27
C LYS A 58 -12.65 15.68 6.42
N TYR A 59 -11.74 14.78 6.79
CA TYR A 59 -12.04 13.36 7.00
C TYR A 59 -12.11 12.98 8.48
N LEU A 60 -11.87 13.93 9.39
CA LEU A 60 -11.99 13.74 10.83
C LEU A 60 -13.25 14.46 11.32
N ASP A 61 -14.01 13.78 12.15
CA ASP A 61 -15.23 14.28 12.75
C ASP A 61 -15.38 13.78 14.20
N GLU A 62 -16.45 14.21 14.86
CA GLU A 62 -16.75 13.87 16.26
C GLU A 62 -16.95 12.37 16.49
N ASP A 63 -17.36 11.62 15.45
CA ASP A 63 -17.58 10.17 15.51
C ASP A 63 -16.33 9.36 15.15
N THR A 64 -15.18 10.01 14.92
CA THR A 64 -13.94 9.29 14.60
C THR A 64 -13.44 8.56 15.84
N ILE A 65 -13.29 7.24 15.76
CA ILE A 65 -12.86 6.40 16.88
C ILE A 65 -11.33 6.41 16.98
N TYR A 66 -10.80 6.71 18.16
CA TYR A 66 -9.36 6.74 18.43
C TYR A 66 -8.97 5.68 19.46
N HIS A 67 -8.15 4.71 19.04
CA HIS A 67 -7.48 3.76 19.94
C HIS A 67 -5.99 4.12 20.02
N LEU A 68 -5.65 5.00 20.96
CA LEU A 68 -4.29 5.52 21.14
C LEU A 68 -3.63 4.86 22.36
N GLN A 69 -2.54 4.14 22.12
CA GLN A 69 -1.88 3.27 23.10
C GLN A 69 -2.88 2.33 23.82
N PRO A 70 -3.67 1.53 23.08
CA PRO A 70 -4.72 0.70 23.68
C PRO A 70 -4.17 -0.36 24.64
N SER A 71 -2.90 -0.76 24.52
CA SER A 71 -2.25 -1.67 25.47
C SER A 71 -1.90 -1.02 26.82
N GLY A 72 -2.01 0.31 26.92
CA GLY A 72 -1.65 1.10 28.10
C GLY A 72 -0.15 1.29 28.28
N ARG A 73 0.63 0.20 28.25
CA ARG A 73 2.10 0.23 28.39
C ARG A 73 2.77 -0.51 27.23
N PHE A 74 3.72 0.13 26.57
CA PHE A 74 4.52 -0.47 25.50
C PHE A 74 5.98 0.00 25.58
N VAL A 75 6.69 -0.44 26.62
CA VAL A 75 8.09 -0.07 26.86
C VAL A 75 9.05 -1.02 26.13
N ILE A 76 8.82 -2.33 26.29
CA ILE A 76 9.63 -3.36 25.63
C ILE A 76 9.11 -3.53 24.21
N GLY A 77 9.98 -3.29 23.23
CA GLY A 77 9.67 -3.40 21.81
C GLY A 77 10.90 -3.75 20.99
N GLY A 78 10.76 -3.67 19.66
CA GLY A 78 11.81 -4.13 18.75
C GLY A 78 12.07 -5.65 18.88
N PRO A 79 13.28 -6.13 18.51
CA PRO A 79 13.60 -7.56 18.55
C PRO A 79 13.49 -8.22 19.92
N GLN A 80 13.53 -7.44 21.01
CA GLN A 80 13.32 -7.95 22.37
C GLN A 80 11.87 -8.39 22.60
N GLY A 81 10.91 -7.71 21.96
CA GLY A 81 9.47 -7.98 22.12
C GLY A 81 8.86 -8.86 21.02
N ASP A 82 9.41 -8.84 19.80
CA ASP A 82 8.90 -9.62 18.66
C ASP A 82 10.02 -9.92 17.64
N ALA A 83 10.17 -11.17 17.24
CA ALA A 83 11.20 -11.59 16.30
C ALA A 83 10.87 -11.12 14.87
N GLY A 84 11.74 -10.31 14.29
CA GLY A 84 11.59 -9.78 12.93
C GLY A 84 12.25 -10.65 11.86
N LEU A 85 11.59 -10.81 10.71
CA LEU A 85 12.16 -11.46 9.52
C LEU A 85 11.87 -10.63 8.25
N THR A 86 12.82 -10.63 7.32
CA THR A 86 12.67 -10.01 5.99
C THR A 86 11.46 -10.58 5.26
N GLY A 87 10.67 -9.72 4.62
CA GLY A 87 9.54 -10.15 3.80
C GLY A 87 8.27 -10.54 4.58
N ARG A 88 8.15 -10.17 5.86
CA ARG A 88 6.95 -10.43 6.68
C ARG A 88 5.92 -9.30 6.69
N LYS A 89 6.14 -8.24 5.91
CA LYS A 89 5.26 -7.06 5.82
C LYS A 89 4.83 -6.73 4.38
N ILE A 90 4.75 -7.72 3.51
CA ILE A 90 4.49 -7.55 2.07
C ILE A 90 3.21 -6.77 1.71
N ILE A 91 2.16 -6.84 2.54
CA ILE A 91 0.94 -6.06 2.32
C ILE A 91 1.10 -4.60 2.76
N VAL A 92 1.93 -4.34 3.77
CA VAL A 92 2.32 -2.99 4.20
C VAL A 92 3.23 -2.36 3.15
N ASP A 93 4.16 -3.12 2.58
CA ASP A 93 5.08 -2.67 1.52
C ASP A 93 4.35 -2.31 0.21
N THR A 94 3.13 -2.78 0.02
CA THR A 94 2.38 -2.61 -1.24
C THR A 94 1.16 -1.71 -1.08
N TYR A 95 -0.03 -2.29 -0.99
CA TYR A 95 -1.28 -1.57 -1.21
C TYR A 95 -2.25 -1.69 -0.02
N GLY A 96 -1.79 -2.13 1.15
CA GLY A 96 -2.60 -2.16 2.37
C GLY A 96 -3.86 -3.03 2.27
N GLY A 97 -3.81 -4.08 1.45
CA GLY A 97 -4.92 -5.00 1.17
C GLY A 97 -5.73 -4.66 -0.09
N TRP A 98 -5.50 -3.51 -0.71
CA TRP A 98 -6.13 -3.17 -1.99
C TRP A 98 -5.43 -3.84 -3.18
N GLY A 99 -6.16 -4.06 -4.27
CA GLY A 99 -5.62 -4.71 -5.46
C GLY A 99 -5.36 -6.19 -5.21
N ALA A 100 -4.12 -6.64 -5.38
CA ALA A 100 -3.69 -8.01 -5.14
C ALA A 100 -2.18 -8.07 -4.86
N HIS A 101 -1.69 -9.22 -4.41
CA HIS A 101 -0.26 -9.47 -4.17
C HIS A 101 0.15 -10.84 -4.72
N GLY A 102 1.29 -10.92 -5.43
CA GLY A 102 1.79 -12.16 -6.05
C GLY A 102 2.54 -13.10 -5.09
N GLY A 103 2.85 -12.63 -3.88
CA GLY A 103 3.46 -13.42 -2.79
C GLY A 103 4.95 -13.14 -2.56
N GLY A 104 5.68 -12.65 -3.57
CA GLY A 104 7.10 -12.37 -3.46
C GLY A 104 7.43 -11.13 -2.60
N ALA A 105 8.33 -11.28 -1.63
CA ALA A 105 8.88 -10.13 -0.88
C ALA A 105 9.85 -9.29 -1.73
N PHE A 106 10.01 -8.01 -1.39
CA PHE A 106 10.90 -7.10 -2.11
C PHE A 106 12.31 -7.01 -1.51
N SER A 107 12.43 -6.70 -0.22
CA SER A 107 13.72 -6.41 0.45
C SER A 107 14.73 -7.56 0.33
N GLY A 108 16.01 -7.22 0.16
CA GLY A 108 17.10 -8.19 -0.01
C GLY A 108 17.30 -8.80 -1.41
N LYS A 109 16.59 -8.32 -2.43
CA LYS A 109 16.65 -8.87 -3.81
C LYS A 109 17.14 -7.85 -4.82
N ASP A 110 18.08 -8.19 -5.70
CA ASP A 110 18.46 -7.32 -6.82
C ASP A 110 17.39 -7.31 -7.94
N TYR A 111 17.56 -6.46 -8.96
CA TYR A 111 16.57 -6.24 -10.01
C TYR A 111 16.26 -7.48 -10.86
N THR A 112 17.15 -8.47 -10.91
CA THR A 112 16.91 -9.70 -11.68
C THR A 112 15.78 -10.53 -11.08
N LYS A 113 15.41 -10.29 -9.82
CA LYS A 113 14.32 -10.99 -9.13
C LYS A 113 13.02 -10.25 -9.41
N VAL A 114 12.23 -10.84 -10.31
CA VAL A 114 10.98 -10.26 -10.83
C VAL A 114 9.94 -9.96 -9.75
N ASP A 115 10.01 -10.62 -8.59
CA ASP A 115 9.20 -10.26 -7.41
C ASP A 115 9.28 -8.76 -7.09
N ARG A 116 10.46 -8.16 -7.23
CA ARG A 116 10.67 -6.72 -6.99
C ARG A 116 10.49 -5.91 -8.28
N SER A 117 11.30 -6.21 -9.31
CA SER A 117 11.37 -5.35 -10.50
C SER A 117 10.06 -5.34 -11.28
N ALA A 118 9.41 -6.49 -11.47
CA ALA A 118 8.15 -6.54 -12.19
C ALA A 118 6.98 -5.99 -11.37
N ALA A 119 6.99 -6.15 -10.03
CA ALA A 119 6.00 -5.48 -9.18
C ALA A 119 6.10 -3.95 -9.28
N TYR A 120 7.33 -3.41 -9.32
CA TYR A 120 7.57 -1.98 -9.51
C TYR A 120 7.14 -1.51 -10.90
N ALA A 121 7.45 -2.27 -11.95
CA ALA A 121 7.00 -1.97 -13.30
C ALA A 121 5.47 -2.03 -13.42
N ALA A 122 4.81 -3.03 -12.82
CA ALA A 122 3.35 -3.12 -12.79
C ALA A 122 2.72 -1.94 -12.05
N ARG A 123 3.33 -1.47 -10.96
CA ARG A 123 2.93 -0.22 -10.28
C ARG A 123 3.06 0.98 -11.20
N TRP A 124 4.16 1.10 -11.93
CA TRP A 124 4.41 2.20 -12.87
C TRP A 124 3.37 2.21 -14.00
N VAL A 125 3.08 1.05 -14.59
CA VAL A 125 2.02 0.87 -15.59
C VAL A 125 0.66 1.31 -15.03
N ALA A 126 0.26 0.75 -13.88
CA ALA A 126 -1.04 1.04 -13.26
C ALA A 126 -1.21 2.55 -12.97
N LYS A 127 -0.18 3.19 -12.41
CA LYS A 127 -0.18 4.62 -12.13
C LYS A 127 -0.28 5.45 -13.42
N SER A 128 0.42 5.03 -14.47
CA SER A 128 0.42 5.73 -15.76
C SER A 128 -0.93 5.66 -16.46
N LEU A 129 -1.62 4.51 -16.43
CA LEU A 129 -2.97 4.36 -16.97
C LEU A 129 -3.96 5.30 -16.27
N VAL A 130 -3.90 5.39 -14.93
CA VAL A 130 -4.76 6.30 -14.15
C VAL A 130 -4.41 7.77 -14.43
N LYS A 131 -3.12 8.12 -14.46
CA LYS A 131 -2.67 9.49 -14.73
C LYS A 131 -2.95 9.94 -16.17
N GLY A 132 -2.93 9.02 -17.13
CA GLY A 132 -3.35 9.26 -18.50
C GLY A 132 -4.87 9.38 -18.69
N GLY A 133 -5.66 9.31 -17.61
CA GLY A 133 -7.11 9.45 -17.67
C GLY A 133 -7.83 8.26 -18.32
N LEU A 134 -7.15 7.14 -18.52
CA LEU A 134 -7.73 5.95 -19.18
C LEU A 134 -8.65 5.16 -18.25
N CYS A 135 -8.42 5.25 -16.94
CA CYS A 135 -9.25 4.62 -15.91
C CYS A 135 -9.13 5.38 -14.59
N ARG A 136 -10.04 5.13 -13.65
CA ARG A 136 -9.97 5.70 -12.28
C ARG A 136 -9.29 4.75 -11.30
N ARG A 137 -9.35 3.45 -11.56
CA ARG A 137 -8.69 2.38 -10.80
C ARG A 137 -8.27 1.27 -11.74
N VAL A 138 -7.13 0.64 -11.47
CA VAL A 138 -6.66 -0.50 -12.24
C VAL A 138 -5.78 -1.42 -11.40
N LEU A 139 -5.92 -2.72 -11.65
CA LEU A 139 -5.00 -3.76 -11.21
C LEU A 139 -4.27 -4.30 -12.45
N VAL A 140 -2.95 -4.43 -12.34
CA VAL A 140 -2.09 -5.00 -13.37
C VAL A 140 -1.43 -6.24 -12.79
N GLN A 141 -1.58 -7.38 -13.47
CA GLN A 141 -0.91 -8.62 -13.13
C GLN A 141 0.09 -8.97 -14.22
N VAL A 142 1.28 -9.42 -13.81
CA VAL A 142 2.34 -9.90 -14.71
C VAL A 142 2.94 -11.18 -14.12
N SER A 143 3.30 -12.14 -14.96
CA SER A 143 3.92 -13.40 -14.54
C SER A 143 5.10 -13.80 -15.45
N TYR A 144 6.05 -14.57 -14.90
CA TYR A 144 7.27 -14.98 -15.59
C TYR A 144 7.59 -16.45 -15.30
N ALA A 145 8.31 -17.09 -16.23
CA ALA A 145 9.03 -18.33 -15.97
C ALA A 145 10.52 -18.01 -15.76
N ILE A 146 11.20 -18.79 -14.92
CA ILE A 146 12.64 -18.65 -14.70
C ILE A 146 13.40 -18.84 -16.02
N GLY A 147 14.33 -17.94 -16.33
CA GLY A 147 15.10 -17.96 -17.58
C GLY A 147 14.37 -17.39 -18.80
N VAL A 148 13.08 -17.08 -18.72
CA VAL A 148 12.32 -16.46 -19.82
C VAL A 148 12.21 -14.95 -19.59
N SER A 149 12.76 -14.16 -20.51
CA SER A 149 12.82 -12.70 -20.37
C SER A 149 11.48 -12.00 -20.56
N HIS A 150 10.63 -12.52 -21.44
CA HIS A 150 9.30 -11.96 -21.71
C HIS A 150 8.29 -12.48 -20.68
N PRO A 151 7.32 -11.66 -20.26
CA PRO A 151 6.22 -12.12 -19.41
C PRO A 151 5.43 -13.25 -20.07
N LEU A 152 5.02 -14.25 -19.29
CA LEU A 152 4.09 -15.30 -19.74
C LEU A 152 2.67 -14.75 -19.91
N SER A 153 2.27 -13.86 -19.01
CA SER A 153 0.97 -13.20 -19.05
C SER A 153 1.05 -11.76 -18.55
N ILE A 154 0.19 -10.91 -19.11
CA ILE A 154 -0.10 -9.57 -18.63
C ILE A 154 -1.62 -9.41 -18.65
N SER A 155 -2.21 -9.11 -17.50
CA SER A 155 -3.66 -8.92 -17.34
C SER A 155 -3.95 -7.55 -16.74
N ILE A 156 -5.01 -6.90 -17.22
CA ILE A 156 -5.44 -5.56 -16.80
C ILE A 156 -6.88 -5.66 -16.31
N PHE A 157 -7.16 -5.16 -15.10
CA PHE A 157 -8.51 -5.10 -14.55
C PHE A 157 -8.83 -3.68 -14.10
N HIS A 158 -9.74 -2.99 -14.78
CA HIS A 158 -10.02 -1.57 -14.52
C HIS A 158 -11.26 -1.33 -13.65
N TYR A 159 -11.86 -2.39 -13.10
CA TYR A 159 -13.03 -2.33 -12.20
C TYR A 159 -14.22 -1.55 -12.78
N GLY A 160 -14.45 -1.61 -14.09
CA GLY A 160 -15.52 -0.84 -14.74
C GLY A 160 -15.26 0.68 -14.86
N THR A 161 -14.08 1.17 -14.47
CA THR A 161 -13.78 2.61 -14.42
C THR A 161 -13.15 3.20 -15.70
N SER A 162 -13.08 2.42 -16.77
CA SER A 162 -12.51 2.79 -18.07
C SER A 162 -13.62 2.81 -19.13
N GLN A 163 -13.51 3.71 -20.10
CA GLN A 163 -14.34 3.64 -21.31
C GLN A 163 -13.79 2.62 -22.32
N LYS A 164 -12.49 2.34 -22.26
CA LYS A 164 -11.81 1.31 -23.07
C LYS A 164 -11.92 -0.05 -22.39
N SER A 165 -12.05 -1.10 -23.20
CA SER A 165 -11.97 -2.48 -22.71
C SER A 165 -10.60 -2.82 -22.14
N GLU A 166 -10.54 -3.82 -21.27
CA GLU A 166 -9.29 -4.35 -20.71
C GLU A 166 -8.30 -4.79 -21.80
N ARG A 167 -8.82 -5.33 -22.92
CA ARG A 167 -8.03 -5.69 -24.10
C ARG A 167 -7.38 -4.47 -24.75
N GLU A 168 -8.12 -3.38 -24.96
CA GLU A 168 -7.55 -2.15 -25.53
C GLU A 168 -6.50 -1.53 -24.61
N LEU A 169 -6.75 -1.53 -23.30
CA LEU A 169 -5.77 -1.07 -22.32
C LEU A 169 -4.50 -1.93 -22.34
N LEU A 170 -4.63 -3.25 -22.45
CA LEU A 170 -3.50 -4.17 -22.57
C LEU A 170 -2.65 -3.86 -23.80
N GLU A 171 -3.27 -3.56 -24.94
CA GLU A 171 -2.53 -3.19 -26.16
C GLU A 171 -1.83 -1.83 -26.01
N ILE A 172 -2.42 -0.87 -25.30
CA ILE A 172 -1.74 0.39 -24.93
C ILE A 172 -0.51 0.07 -24.07
N VAL A 173 -0.64 -0.81 -23.06
CA VAL A 173 0.49 -1.18 -22.19
C VAL A 173 1.61 -1.82 -23.01
N LYS A 174 1.31 -2.81 -23.84
CA LYS A 174 2.33 -3.50 -24.67
C LYS A 174 3.07 -2.57 -25.63
N LYS A 175 2.42 -1.52 -26.12
CA LYS A 175 3.03 -0.53 -27.03
C LYS A 175 3.95 0.47 -26.33
N ASN A 176 3.74 0.70 -25.03
CA ASN A 176 4.41 1.77 -24.29
C ASN A 176 5.40 1.26 -23.23
N PHE A 177 5.31 -0.02 -22.85
CA PHE A 177 6.11 -0.60 -21.78
C PHE A 177 6.77 -1.90 -22.23
N ASP A 178 8.09 -1.97 -22.05
CA ASP A 178 8.85 -3.20 -22.17
C ASP A 178 9.07 -3.78 -20.77
N LEU A 179 8.36 -4.87 -20.47
CA LEU A 179 8.38 -5.51 -19.15
C LEU A 179 9.43 -6.62 -19.04
N ARG A 180 10.46 -6.64 -19.90
CA ARG A 180 11.60 -7.54 -19.73
C ARG A 180 12.48 -7.05 -18.57
N PRO A 181 12.94 -7.91 -17.64
CA PRO A 181 13.70 -7.47 -16.46
C PRO A 181 14.96 -6.65 -16.80
N GLY A 182 15.64 -6.96 -17.90
CA GLY A 182 16.82 -6.22 -18.36
C GLY A 182 16.53 -4.86 -18.99
N VAL A 183 15.27 -4.56 -19.31
CA VAL A 183 14.83 -3.23 -19.74
C VAL A 183 14.27 -2.45 -18.55
N ILE A 184 13.53 -3.09 -17.65
CA ILE A 184 12.99 -2.49 -16.42
C ILE A 184 14.08 -1.83 -15.56
N VAL A 185 15.30 -2.37 -15.55
CA VAL A 185 16.41 -1.84 -14.74
C VAL A 185 17.05 -0.57 -15.31
N ARG A 186 16.83 -0.25 -16.59
CA ARG A 186 17.44 0.88 -17.28
C ARG A 186 16.58 2.13 -17.12
#